data_AF-A0A6G9Y6L3-F1
#
_entry.id   AF-A0A6G9Y6L3-F1
#
_cell.length_a   1.000
_cell.length_b   1.000
_cell.length_c   1.000
_cell.angle_alpha   90.00
_cell.angle_beta   90.00
_cell.angle_gamma   90.00
#
_symmetry.space_group_name_H-M   'P 1'
#
loop_
_entity.id
_entity.type
_entity.pdbx_description
1 polymer ?
#
loop_
_entity_poly.entity_id
_entity_poly.type
_entity_poly.pdbx_seq_one_letter_code
_entity_poly.pdbx_strand_id
1 'polypeptide(L)' 'MPESPEEQRLLAAVRESARKAAEAIEARDRAIRAAFNAKVSRVRIAEAAQLSRERVYQIGNTPEQ' A
#
# COMPACT_ATOMS: atom_id res chain seq x y z
N MET A 1 -7.97 -29.79 -15.17
CA MET A 1 -7.92 -29.37 -16.59
C MET A 1 -6.77 -28.39 -16.71
N PRO A 2 -5.90 -28.47 -17.73
CA PRO A 2 -4.84 -27.48 -17.92
C PRO A 2 -5.45 -26.11 -18.29
N GLU A 3 -4.95 -25.02 -17.69
CA GLU A 3 -5.39 -23.65 -17.97
C GLU A 3 -5.17 -23.30 -19.45
N SER A 4 -6.14 -22.65 -20.09
CA SER A 4 -6.01 -22.24 -21.48
C SER A 4 -4.91 -21.18 -21.66
N PRO A 5 -4.28 -21.03 -22.84
CA PRO A 5 -3.28 -19.98 -23.06
C PRO A 5 -3.80 -18.56 -22.78
N GLU A 6 -5.10 -18.32 -22.98
CA GLU A 6 -5.75 -17.04 -22.66
C GLU A 6 -5.88 -16.83 -21.14
N GLU A 7 -6.29 -17.86 -20.41
CA GLU A 7 -6.36 -17.84 -18.95
C GLU A 7 -4.98 -17.57 -18.32
N GLN A 8 -3.93 -18.22 -18.82
CA GLN A 8 -2.55 -17.96 -18.37
C GLN A 8 -2.13 -16.51 -18.61
N ARG A 9 -2.51 -15.92 -19.76
CA ARG A 9 -2.23 -14.52 -20.08
C ARG A 9 -2.95 -13.55 -19.14
N LEU A 10 -4.23 -13.81 -18.85
CA LEU A 10 -5.04 -12.99 -17.94
C LEU A 10 -4.49 -13.07 -16.51
N LEU A 11 -4.16 -14.26 -16.02
CA LEU A 11 -3.57 -14.45 -14.70
C LEU A 11 -2.20 -13.77 -14.58
N ALA A 12 -1.38 -13.79 -15.64
CA ALA A 12 -0.12 -13.05 -15.66
C ALA A 12 -0.34 -11.52 -15.54
N ALA A 13 -1.34 -10.98 -16.24
CA ALA A 13 -1.69 -9.56 -16.14
C ALA A 13 -2.18 -9.19 -14.73
N VAL A 14 -3.00 -10.04 -14.10
CA VAL A 14 -3.44 -9.85 -12.71
C VAL A 14 -2.25 -9.84 -11.75
N ARG A 15 -1.32 -10.80 -11.87
CA ARG A 15 -0.12 -10.87 -11.03
C ARG A 15 0.73 -9.60 -11.15
N GLU A 16 0.94 -9.12 -12.36
CA GLU A 16 1.71 -7.90 -12.59
C GLU A 16 1.03 -6.66 -12.02
N SER A 17 -0.29 -6.54 -12.18
CA SER A 17 -1.05 -5.44 -11.58
C SER A 17 -1.03 -5.48 -10.06
N ALA A 18 -1.16 -6.68 -9.47
CA ALA A 18 -1.09 -6.87 -8.03
C ALA A 18 0.29 -6.49 -7.47
N ARG A 19 1.37 -6.86 -8.17
CA ARG A 19 2.75 -6.49 -7.82
C ARG A 19 2.93 -4.97 -7.79
N LYS A 20 2.50 -4.27 -8.85
CA LYS A 20 2.57 -2.80 -8.92
C LYS A 20 1.75 -2.13 -7.82
N ALA A 21 0.57 -2.65 -7.51
CA ALA A 21 -0.26 -2.14 -6.43
C ALA A 21 0.41 -2.34 -5.06
N ALA A 22 1.03 -3.50 -4.82
CA ALA A 22 1.78 -3.76 -3.59
C ALA A 22 2.94 -2.78 -3.42
N GLU A 23 3.76 -2.58 -4.45
CA GLU A 23 4.87 -1.63 -4.43
C GLU A 23 4.41 -0.18 -4.14
N ALA A 24 3.29 0.24 -4.74
CA ALA A 24 2.70 1.56 -4.50
C ALA A 24 2.17 1.71 -3.06
N ILE A 25 1.53 0.67 -2.52
CA ILE A 25 1.03 0.65 -1.13
C ILE A 25 2.20 0.73 -0.16
N GLU A 26 3.27 -0.04 -0.37
CA GLU A 26 4.48 0.02 0.45
C GLU A 26 5.13 1.40 0.41
N ALA A 27 5.25 2.01 -0.78
CA ALA A 27 5.81 3.35 -0.91
C ALA A 27 4.99 4.41 -0.16
N ARG A 28 3.65 4.34 -0.25
CA ARG A 28 2.74 5.19 0.52
C ARG A 28 2.93 4.98 2.03
N ASP A 29 2.95 3.73 2.47
CA ASP A 29 3.04 3.39 3.89
C ASP A 29 4.40 3.84 4.48
N ARG A 30 5.51 3.74 3.72
CA ARG A 30 6.81 4.34 4.09
C ARG A 30 6.74 5.86 4.23
N ALA A 31 6.09 6.55 3.30
CA ALA A 31 5.92 8.01 3.38
C ALA A 31 5.08 8.42 4.60
N ILE A 32 4.02 7.65 4.92
CA ILE A 32 3.22 7.84 6.13
C ILE A 32 4.09 7.67 7.39
N ARG A 33 4.91 6.62 7.46
CA ARG A 33 5.83 6.38 8.59
C ARG A 33 6.82 7.53 8.76
N ALA A 34 7.43 7.99 7.67
CA ALA A 34 8.36 9.13 7.70
C ALA A 34 7.69 10.41 8.24
N ALA A 35 6.49 10.74 7.75
CA ALA A 35 5.73 11.89 8.25
C ALA A 35 5.31 11.74 9.71
N PHE A 36 4.92 10.54 10.13
CA PHE A 36 4.56 10.23 11.51
C PHE A 36 5.76 10.39 12.46
N ASN A 37 6.93 9.87 12.07
CA ASN A 37 8.18 10.00 12.82
C ASN A 37 8.63 11.45 12.93
N ALA A 38 8.42 12.25 11.88
CA ALA A 38 8.62 13.70 11.87
C ALA A 38 7.56 14.48 12.68
N LYS A 39 6.67 13.79 13.41
CA LYS A 39 5.62 14.37 14.26
C LYS A 39 4.61 15.24 13.51
N VAL A 40 4.42 15.01 12.21
CA VAL A 40 3.35 15.65 11.44
C VAL A 40 1.99 15.20 12.01
N SER A 41 1.01 16.12 12.04
CA SER A 41 -0.34 15.81 12.54
C SER A 41 -0.96 14.63 11.80
N ARG A 42 -1.42 13.63 12.57
CA ARG A 42 -2.13 12.44 12.05
C ARG A 42 -3.33 12.79 11.17
N VAL A 43 -4.01 13.91 11.45
CA VAL A 43 -5.14 14.39 10.64
C VAL A 43 -4.68 14.80 9.24
N ARG A 44 -3.59 15.59 9.17
CA ARG A 44 -3.03 16.05 7.89
C ARG A 44 -2.46 14.91 7.05
N ILE A 45 -1.83 13.93 7.70
CA ILE A 45 -1.35 12.71 7.02
C ILE A 45 -2.54 11.92 6.46
N ALA A 46 -3.62 11.76 7.24
CA ALA A 46 -4.82 11.04 6.82
C ALA A 46 -5.52 11.70 5.63
N GLU A 47 -5.67 13.03 5.66
CA GLU A 47 -6.20 13.81 4.53
C GLU A 47 -5.33 13.65 3.27
N ALA A 48 -4.01 13.81 3.39
CA ALA A 48 -3.10 13.69 2.25
C ALA A 48 -3.07 12.27 1.66
N ALA A 49 -3.14 11.24 2.51
CA ALA A 49 -3.12 9.85 2.09
C ALA A 49 -4.51 9.30 1.69
N GLN A 50 -5.59 10.09 1.85
CA GLN A 50 -6.98 9.65 1.69
C GLN A 50 -7.29 8.37 2.52
N LEU A 51 -6.80 8.33 3.75
CA LEU A 51 -7.00 7.21 4.68
C LEU A 51 -7.71 7.68 5.95
N SER A 52 -8.21 6.74 6.73
CA SER A 52 -8.69 7.05 8.08
C SER A 52 -7.53 7.41 9.00
N ARG A 53 -7.80 8.25 10.01
CA ARG A 53 -6.83 8.58 11.08
C ARG A 53 -6.33 7.33 11.80
N GLU A 54 -7.20 6.34 11.96
CA GLU A 54 -6.86 5.06 12.57
C GLU A 54 -5.86 4.28 11.72
N ARG A 55 -6.07 4.22 10.40
CA ARG A 55 -5.14 3.52 9.51
C ARG A 55 -3.75 4.16 9.51
N VAL A 56 -3.68 5.49 9.50
CA VAL A 56 -2.41 6.22 9.65
C VAL A 56 -1.72 5.89 10.97
N TYR A 57 -2.48 5.82 12.07
CA TYR A 57 -1.93 5.44 13.37
C TYR A 57 -1.38 4.00 13.37
N GLN A 58 -2.10 3.04 12.78
CA GLN A 58 -1.62 1.67 12.64
C GLN A 58 -0.32 1.62 11.85
N ILE A 59 -0.28 2.27 10.67
CA ILE A 59 0.91 2.28 9.80
C ILE A 59 2.11 2.90 10.54
N GLY A 60 1.92 4.04 11.21
CA GLY A 60 2.99 4.74 11.93
C GLY A 60 3.54 3.98 13.14
N ASN A 61 2.77 3.07 13.74
CA ASN A 61 3.19 2.26 14.90
C ASN A 61 3.52 0.81 14.57
N THR A 62 3.40 0.37 13.31
CA THR A 62 3.80 -0.98 12.92
C THR A 62 5.31 -0.98 12.65
N PRO A 63 6.11 -1.89 13.23
CA PRO A 63 7.54 -2.00 12.92
C PRO A 63 7.78 -2.24 11.42
N GLU A 64 8.88 -1.75 10.86
CA GLU A 64 9.36 -2.26 9.55
C GLU A 64 9.92 -3.66 9.81
N GLN A 65 9.38 -4.67 9.13
CA GLN A 65 9.94 -6.04 9.14
C GLN A 65 11.15 -6.10 8.22
#